data_AF-A0A3U4CIS2-F1
#
_entry.id   AF-A0A3U4CIS2-F1
#
_cell.length_a   1.000
_cell.length_b   1.000
_cell.length_c   1.000
_cell.angle_alpha   90.00
_cell.angle_beta   90.00
_cell.angle_gamma   90.00
#
_symmetry.space_group_name_H-M   'P 1'
#
loop_
_entity.id
_entity.type
_entity.pdbx_description
1 polymer ?
#
loop_
_entity_poly.entity_id
_entity_poly.type
_entity_poly.pdbx_seq_one_letter_code
_entity_poly.pdbx_strand_id
1 'polypeptide(L)'
;MEKLKLLVVILVLCCVFFIIGLYAGGWMWLTLSGVHDRAPSLFTLINQGGITSLTDRSRMLLPWAWVVTVLITFFPAGVSLFALTVGRDGNRKDLHGNARFANRRELRRMWYTGPEQEDKY
;
A
#
# COMPACT_ATOMS: atom_id res chain seq x y z
N MET A 1 17.85 4.44 -11.20
CA MET A 1 17.83 5.61 -10.29
C MET A 1 16.41 6.03 -9.89
N GLU A 2 15.42 5.96 -10.78
CA GLU A 2 14.04 6.38 -10.48
C GLU A 2 13.37 5.58 -9.35
N LYS A 3 13.56 4.25 -9.32
CA LYS A 3 13.04 3.39 -8.24
C LYS A 3 13.60 3.74 -6.86
N LEU A 4 14.88 4.11 -6.80
CA LEU A 4 15.54 4.53 -5.56
C LEU A 4 14.97 5.87 -5.06
N LYS A 5 14.79 6.84 -5.98
CA LYS A 5 14.15 8.13 -5.65
C LYS A 5 12.73 7.94 -5.13
N LEU A 6 11.95 7.06 -5.77
CA LEU A 6 10.59 6.73 -5.35
C LEU A 6 10.55 6.08 -3.96
N LEU A 7 11.47 5.15 -3.66
CA LEU A 7 11.59 4.58 -2.31
C LEU A 7 11.95 5.63 -1.25
N VAL A 8 12.87 6.55 -1.57
CA VAL A 8 13.22 7.66 -0.65
C VAL A 8 12.02 8.55 -0.39
N VAL A 9 11.24 8.89 -1.43
CA VAL A 9 10.02 9.69 -1.27
C VAL A 9 8.99 8.96 -0.39
N ILE A 10 8.76 7.67 -0.62
CA ILE A 10 7.85 6.88 0.22
C ILE A 10 8.34 6.84 1.67
N LEU A 11 9.64 6.66 1.89
CA LEU A 11 10.23 6.62 3.22
C LEU A 11 10.04 7.96 3.95
N VAL A 12 10.33 9.08 3.30
CA VAL A 12 10.11 10.42 3.85
C VAL A 12 8.63 10.62 4.18
N LEU A 13 7.73 10.18 3.30
CA LEU A 13 6.29 10.29 3.51
C LEU A 13 5.84 9.42 4.69
N CYS A 14 6.35 8.21 4.84
CA CYS A 14 6.11 7.36 6.01
C CYS A 14 6.62 8.02 7.30
N CYS A 15 7.76 8.72 7.29
CA CYS A 15 8.23 9.46 8.47
C CYS A 15 7.29 10.60 8.87
N VAL A 16 6.77 11.35 7.89
CA VAL A 16 5.78 12.41 8.14
C VAL A 16 4.46 11.81 8.68
N PHE A 17 3.98 10.75 8.05
CA PHE A 17 2.77 10.05 8.47
C PHE A 17 2.93 9.35 9.83
N PHE A 18 4.14 8.94 10.20
CA PHE A 18 4.44 8.43 11.54
C PHE A 18 4.22 9.49 12.61
N ILE A 19 4.71 10.71 12.39
CA ILE A 19 4.49 11.84 13.29
C ILE A 19 2.99 12.12 13.43
N ILE A 20 2.27 12.18 12.31
CA ILE A 20 0.80 12.38 12.30
C ILE A 20 0.10 11.24 13.05
N GLY A 21 0.52 10.00 12.81
CA GLY A 21 -0.01 8.81 13.45
C GLY A 21 0.16 8.84 14.97
N LEU A 22 1.32 9.29 15.47
CA LEU A 22 1.55 9.45 16.92
C LEU A 22 0.61 10.48 17.54
N TYR A 23 0.38 11.62 16.87
CA TYR A 23 -0.59 12.61 17.34
C TYR A 23 -2.03 12.08 17.30
N ALA A 24 -2.43 11.43 16.21
CA ALA A 24 -3.77 10.86 16.05
C ALA A 24 -4.05 9.72 17.03
N GLY A 25 -3.11 8.78 17.18
CA GLY A 25 -3.19 7.69 18.14
C GLY A 25 -3.16 8.18 19.59
N GLY A 26 -2.31 9.16 19.89
CA GLY A 26 -2.23 9.79 21.20
C GLY A 26 -3.51 10.54 21.57
N TRP A 27 -4.09 11.27 20.61
CA TRP A 27 -5.40 11.92 20.77
C TRP A 27 -6.49 10.90 21.04
N MET A 28 -6.62 9.88 20.19
CA MET A 28 -7.62 8.82 20.35
C MET A 28 -7.51 8.16 21.73
N TRP A 29 -6.30 7.84 22.16
CA TRP A 29 -6.08 7.24 23.46
C TRP A 29 -6.48 8.15 24.64
N LEU A 30 -6.13 9.44 24.59
CA LEU A 30 -6.52 10.42 25.62
C LEU A 30 -8.03 10.63 25.70
N THR A 31 -8.70 10.75 24.55
CA THR A 31 -10.17 10.88 24.50
C THR A 31 -10.89 9.65 25.07
N LEU A 32 -10.45 8.44 24.70
CA LEU A 32 -11.08 7.20 25.14
C LEU A 32 -10.72 6.82 26.58
N SER A 33 -9.60 7.32 27.11
CA SER A 33 -9.22 7.17 28.52
C SER A 33 -9.90 8.21 29.43
N GLY A 34 -10.65 9.16 28.88
CA GLY A 34 -11.39 10.17 29.63
C GLY A 34 -10.56 11.38 30.05
N VAL A 35 -9.27 11.41 29.73
CA VAL A 35 -8.37 12.54 30.02
C VAL A 35 -8.46 13.55 28.87
N HIS A 36 -9.48 14.41 28.93
CA HIS A 36 -9.80 15.36 27.86
C HIS A 36 -8.89 16.60 27.82
N ASP A 37 -8.25 16.96 28.93
CA ASP A 37 -7.59 18.27 29.08
C ASP A 37 -6.09 18.30 28.75
N ARG A 38 -5.55 17.22 28.16
CA ARG A 38 -4.11 17.14 27.82
C ARG A 38 -3.90 17.17 26.31
N ALA A 39 -3.13 18.15 25.83
CA ALA A 39 -2.70 18.16 24.44
C ALA A 39 -1.86 16.90 24.14
N PRO A 40 -2.13 16.18 23.04
CA PRO A 40 -1.31 15.05 22.63
C PRO A 40 0.08 15.54 22.24
N SER A 41 1.09 14.79 22.67
CA SER A 41 2.50 14.99 22.39
C SER A 41 3.06 13.76 21.67
N LEU A 42 4.21 13.91 21.03
CA LEU A 42 4.93 12.79 20.40
C LEU A 42 5.20 11.63 21.38
N PHE A 43 5.37 11.93 22.66
CA PHE A 43 5.65 10.95 23.69
C PHE A 43 4.40 10.48 24.43
N THR A 44 3.20 10.93 24.07
CA THR A 44 1.97 10.59 24.79
C THR A 44 1.72 9.07 24.82
N LEU A 45 1.94 8.36 23.71
CA LEU A 45 1.79 6.89 23.70
C LEU A 45 2.92 6.17 24.46
N ILE A 46 4.14 6.72 24.45
CA ILE A 46 5.32 6.12 25.08
C ILE A 46 5.27 6.30 26.60
N ASN A 47 5.04 7.52 27.04
CA ASN A 47 4.95 7.90 28.45
C ASN A 47 3.53 7.72 29.02
N GLN A 48 2.61 7.14 28.25
CA GLN A 48 1.20 6.97 28.62
C GLN A 48 0.59 8.30 29.12
N GLY A 49 0.97 9.40 28.49
CA GLY A 49 0.54 10.74 28.83
C GLY A 49 0.80 11.15 30.28
N GLY A 50 1.76 10.53 31.00
CA GLY A 50 2.06 10.81 32.41
C GLY A 50 0.99 10.33 33.41
N ILE A 51 0.14 9.37 33.00
CA ILE A 51 -0.93 8.81 33.82
C ILE A 51 -0.36 7.60 34.58
N THR A 52 -0.16 7.73 35.90
CA THR A 52 0.30 6.65 36.80
C THR A 52 -0.80 5.63 37.14
N SER A 53 -2.06 6.05 37.03
CA SER A 53 -3.23 5.19 37.26
C SER A 53 -3.72 4.61 35.94
N LEU A 54 -3.16 3.45 35.60
CA LEU A 54 -3.60 2.62 34.48
C LEU A 54 -4.90 1.90 34.83
N THR A 55 -6.01 2.64 34.93
CA THR A 55 -7.35 2.06 34.99
C THR A 55 -7.48 0.98 33.91
N ASP A 56 -8.02 -0.20 34.21
CA ASP A 56 -7.98 -1.39 33.33
C ASP A 56 -8.36 -1.07 31.86
N ARG A 57 -9.35 -0.20 31.68
CA ARG A 57 -9.82 0.25 30.37
C ARG A 57 -8.75 0.99 29.54
N SER A 58 -7.95 1.85 30.15
CA SER A 58 -6.90 2.64 29.46
C SER A 58 -5.76 1.77 28.95
N ARG A 59 -5.39 0.71 29.70
CA ARG A 59 -4.44 -0.33 29.27
C ARG A 59 -4.97 -1.12 28.09
N MET A 60 -6.24 -1.52 28.14
CA MET A 60 -6.87 -2.26 27.04
C MET A 60 -6.90 -1.46 25.73
N LEU A 61 -6.97 -0.13 25.81
CA LEU A 61 -7.03 0.76 24.63
C LEU A 61 -5.65 1.12 24.05
N LEU A 62 -4.58 0.95 24.82
CA LEU A 62 -3.22 1.30 24.39
C LEU A 62 -2.78 0.55 23.12
N PRO A 63 -2.98 -0.78 22.98
CA PRO A 63 -2.65 -1.50 21.75
C PRO A 63 -3.42 -0.97 20.54
N TRP A 64 -4.69 -0.61 20.70
CA TRP A 64 -5.51 -0.07 19.61
C TRP A 64 -5.01 1.30 19.11
N ALA A 65 -4.55 2.15 20.03
CA ALA A 65 -3.94 3.43 19.66
C ALA A 65 -2.64 3.24 18.85
N TRP A 66 -1.85 2.23 19.18
CA TRP A 66 -0.69 1.83 18.38
C TRP A 66 -1.08 1.25 17.02
N VAL A 67 -2.14 0.45 16.95
CA VAL A 67 -2.67 -0.06 15.66
C VAL A 67 -3.05 1.11 14.74
N VAL A 68 -3.76 2.12 15.25
CA VAL A 68 -4.10 3.32 14.47
C VAL A 68 -2.85 4.07 14.00
N THR A 69 -1.86 4.24 14.89
CA THR A 69 -0.58 4.85 14.54
C THR A 69 0.11 4.10 13.39
N VAL A 70 0.16 2.78 13.46
CA VAL A 70 0.74 1.90 12.42
C VAL A 70 -0.03 2.03 11.11
N LEU A 71 -1.36 1.98 11.14
CA LEU A 71 -2.20 2.11 9.93
C LEU A 71 -1.96 3.44 9.21
N ILE A 72 -1.88 4.55 9.94
CA ILE A 72 -1.60 5.87 9.37
C ILE A 72 -0.17 5.90 8.82
N THR A 73 0.81 5.38 9.57
CA THR A 73 2.23 5.38 9.17
C THR A 73 2.47 4.67 7.84
N PHE A 74 1.86 3.49 7.66
CA PHE A 74 2.04 2.67 6.46
C PHE A 74 1.05 3.00 5.35
N PHE A 75 0.14 3.97 5.55
CA PHE A 75 -0.81 4.39 4.52
C PHE A 75 -0.13 4.78 3.21
N PRO A 76 0.96 5.58 3.19
CA PRO A 76 1.65 5.93 1.95
C PRO A 76 2.22 4.71 1.21
N ALA A 77 2.79 3.77 1.97
CA ALA A 77 3.29 2.52 1.42
C ALA A 77 2.16 1.66 0.84
N GLY A 78 1.03 1.53 1.56
CA GLY A 78 -0.15 0.80 1.10
C GLY A 78 -0.75 1.37 -0.18
N VAL A 79 -0.90 2.70 -0.27
CA VAL A 79 -1.38 3.37 -1.48
C VAL A 79 -0.40 3.16 -2.64
N SER A 80 0.90 3.26 -2.39
CA SER A 80 1.91 3.03 -3.43
C SER A 80 1.88 1.59 -3.96
N LEU A 81 1.69 0.60 -3.07
CA LEU A 81 1.58 -0.81 -3.45
C LEU A 81 0.31 -1.05 -4.26
N PHE A 82 -0.83 -0.49 -3.81
CA PHE A 82 -2.10 -0.60 -4.50
C PHE A 82 -2.06 0.02 -5.90
N ALA A 83 -1.42 1.18 -6.04
CA ALA A 83 -1.22 1.82 -7.35
C ALA A 83 -0.39 0.94 -8.30
N LEU A 84 0.63 0.25 -7.78
CA LEU A 84 1.46 -0.66 -8.57
C LEU A 84 0.74 -1.95 -8.98
N THR A 85 -0.21 -2.44 -8.17
CA THR A 85 -0.97 -3.65 -8.49
C THR A 85 -2.13 -3.38 -9.43
N VAL A 86 -2.84 -2.26 -9.27
CA VAL A 86 -4.00 -1.89 -10.12
C VAL A 86 -3.57 -1.36 -11.49
N GLY A 87 -2.43 -0.67 -11.59
CA GLY A 87 -1.93 -0.15 -12.88
C GLY A 87 -1.39 -1.22 -13.85
N ARG A 88 -1.43 -2.50 -13.48
CA ARG A 88 -0.77 -3.59 -14.22
C ARG A 88 -1.70 -4.37 -15.17
N ASP A 89 -2.97 -3.98 -15.26
CA ASP A 89 -3.93 -4.62 -16.18
C ASP A 89 -3.75 -4.21 -17.65
N GLY A 90 -3.05 -3.10 -17.92
CA GLY A 90 -2.84 -2.59 -19.29
C GLY A 90 -1.71 -3.28 -20.08
N ASN A 91 -0.91 -4.13 -19.44
CA ASN A 91 0.15 -4.88 -20.11
C ASN A 91 -0.07 -6.38 -19.93
N ARG A 92 -1.27 -6.83 -20.32
CA ARG A 92 -1.43 -8.19 -20.83
C ARG A 92 -0.52 -8.32 -22.05
N LYS A 93 0.76 -8.61 -21.80
CA LYS A 93 1.52 -9.43 -22.74
C LYS A 93 0.71 -10.70 -22.82
N ASP A 94 -0.12 -10.83 -23.85
CA ASP A 94 -0.78 -12.08 -24.14
C ASP A 94 0.28 -13.16 -24.03
N LEU A 95 0.07 -14.11 -23.11
CA LEU A 95 0.95 -15.28 -22.99
C LEU A 95 0.98 -16.05 -24.33
N HIS A 96 -0.05 -15.84 -25.14
CA HIS A 96 -0.14 -16.19 -26.55
C HIS A 96 0.23 -14.94 -27.39
N GLY A 97 1.49 -14.52 -27.37
CA GLY A 97 1.92 -13.30 -28.06
C GLY A 97 1.34 -13.26 -29.48
N ASN A 98 0.60 -12.19 -29.80
CA ASN A 98 -0.16 -11.98 -31.05
C ASN A 98 -0.41 -13.29 -31.82
N ALA A 99 -1.29 -14.15 -31.27
CA ALA A 99 -1.70 -15.40 -31.90
C ALA A 99 -2.56 -15.11 -33.13
N ARG A 100 -1.93 -14.53 -34.15
CA ARG A 100 -2.46 -14.44 -35.50
C ARG A 100 -2.07 -15.73 -36.24
N PHE A 101 -2.99 -16.26 -37.03
CA PHE A 101 -2.64 -17.31 -37.97
C PHE A 101 -1.56 -16.80 -38.93
N ALA A 102 -0.55 -17.64 -39.20
CA ALA A 102 0.58 -17.26 -40.03
C ALA A 102 0.11 -16.99 -41.47
N ASN A 103 0.63 -15.92 -42.08
CA ASN A 103 0.23 -15.57 -43.45
C ASN A 103 0.86 -16.54 -44.46
N ARG A 104 0.28 -16.68 -45.67
CA ARG A 104 0.76 -17.56 -46.75
C ARG A 104 2.26 -17.46 -47.04
N ARG A 105 2.82 -16.25 -46.92
CA ARG A 105 4.25 -16.00 -47.13
C ARG A 105 5.13 -16.57 -46.00
N GLU A 106 4.61 -16.61 -44.78
CA GLU A 106 5.28 -17.19 -43.60
C GLU A 106 5.15 -18.72 -43.61
N LEU A 107 3.97 -19.26 -43.94
CA LEU A 107 3.74 -20.71 -44.08
C LEU A 107 4.60 -21.36 -45.18
N ARG A 108 4.77 -20.67 -46.32
CA ARG A 108 5.62 -21.14 -47.42
C ARG A 108 7.10 -21.25 -47.04
N ARG A 109 7.58 -20.42 -46.11
CA ARG A 109 8.96 -20.51 -45.59
C ARG A 109 9.17 -21.70 -44.66
N MET A 110 8.10 -22.27 -44.11
CA MET A 110 8.15 -23.42 -43.22
C MET A 110 7.79 -24.73 -43.95
N TRP A 111 7.66 -24.71 -45.29
CA TRP A 111 7.27 -25.86 -46.11
C TRP A 111 6.00 -26.56 -45.61
N TYR A 112 5.06 -25.80 -45.06
CA TYR A 112 3.80 -26.33 -44.57
C TYR A 112 2.89 -26.75 -45.74
N THR A 113 2.34 -27.97 -45.70
CA THR A 113 1.53 -28.60 -46.77
C THR A 113 0.10 -28.95 -46.33
N GLY A 114 -0.32 -28.54 -45.13
CA GLY A 114 -1.67 -28.79 -44.61
C GLY A 114 -2.74 -27.84 -45.19
N PRO A 115 -4.04 -28.18 -45.06
CA PRO A 115 -5.13 -27.35 -45.56
C PRO A 115 -5.19 -26.03 -44.80
N GLU A 116 -4.99 -24.93 -45.51
CA GLU A 116 -5.10 -23.57 -44.99
C GLU A 116 -6.58 -23.23 -44.74
N GLN A 117 -6.92 -22.64 -43.58
CA GLN A 117 -8.18 -21.90 -43.45
C GLN A 117 -7.94 -20.47 -43.96
N GLU A 118 -8.57 -20.10 -45.07
CA GLU A 118 -8.66 -18.71 -45.51
C GLU A 118 -9.66 -17.98 -44.59
N ASP A 119 -9.13 -17.17 -43.68
CA ASP A 119 -9.95 -16.16 -43.01
C ASP A 119 -10.41 -15.14 -44.07
N LYS A 120 -11.65 -15.31 -44.56
CA LYS A 120 -12.31 -14.35 -45.44
C LYS A 120 -12.95 -13.23 -44.62
N TYR A 121 -12.16 -12.34 -44.03
CA TYR A 121 -12.60 -10.99 -43.63
C TYR A 121 -11.44 -10.01 -43.62
#